data_AF-A0A8H3IKJ3-F1
#
_entry.id   AF-A0A8H3IKJ3-F1
#
_cell.length_a   1.000
_cell.length_b   1.000
_cell.length_c   1.000
_cell.angle_alpha   90.00
_cell.angle_beta   90.00
_cell.angle_gamma   90.00
#
_symmetry.space_group_name_H-M   'P 1'
#
loop_
_entity.id
_entity.type
_entity.pdbx_description
1 polymer ?
#
loop_
_entity_poly.entity_id
_entity_poly.type
_entity_poly.pdbx_seq_one_letter_code
_entity_poly.pdbx_strand_id
1 'polypeptide(L)'
;MKTVEDNLRRDNKSVKSAFQLEENPGSFRQINRSITKELLSQAERLSKGIGCKVYRVDAKTVVKTGDDIRMAEPATTRFAREKTRLPVPEVLDAYVDAESSHVCIVMEYIDGRPLDEEWDSYDRAQKRSVESQLQDYLKEMRQTSGIFVGSVDGIRCHDQLFDDVPTLSGPFESETAFHEGLISAMKEKGSSTWTDMVIRFIEKLPPHKIEFTHNDIAPRNILVREAKVVGIVDWEFAGF
;
A
#
# COMPACT_ATOMS: atom_id res chain seq x y z
N MET A 1 3.39 -21.92 24.64
CA MET A 1 2.44 -21.03 23.93
C MET A 1 2.47 -19.58 24.42
N LYS A 2 2.62 -19.27 25.72
CA LYS A 2 2.76 -17.86 26.18
C LYS A 2 4.02 -17.12 25.69
N THR A 3 5.08 -17.83 25.34
CA THR A 3 6.39 -17.25 25.02
C THR A 3 6.50 -16.62 23.61
N VAL A 4 5.65 -17.01 22.65
CA VAL A 4 5.73 -16.48 21.28
C VAL A 4 4.98 -15.14 21.17
N GLU A 5 3.80 -15.04 21.77
CA GLU A 5 3.02 -13.78 21.82
C GLU A 5 3.71 -12.68 22.63
N ASP A 6 4.39 -13.05 23.72
CA ASP A 6 5.13 -12.09 24.55
C ASP A 6 6.39 -11.56 23.84
N ASN A 7 7.02 -12.36 22.98
CA ASN A 7 8.13 -11.92 22.13
C ASN A 7 7.63 -11.00 21.02
N LEU A 8 6.57 -11.38 20.28
CA LEU A 8 5.93 -10.53 19.27
C LEU A 8 5.48 -9.17 19.81
N ARG A 9 5.04 -9.10 21.07
CA ARG A 9 4.67 -7.83 21.73
C ARG A 9 5.87 -6.97 22.13
N ARG A 10 6.99 -7.58 22.53
CA ARG A 10 8.24 -6.86 22.86
C ARG A 10 8.91 -6.34 21.58
N ASP A 11 8.91 -7.13 20.53
CA ASP A 11 9.53 -6.79 19.25
C ASP A 11 8.75 -5.65 18.56
N ASN A 12 7.41 -5.69 18.61
CA ASN A 12 6.55 -4.57 18.15
C ASN A 12 6.80 -3.24 18.89
N LYS A 13 7.16 -3.27 20.18
CA LYS A 13 7.50 -2.05 20.92
C LYS A 13 8.83 -1.44 20.47
N SER A 14 9.81 -2.28 20.14
CA SER A 14 11.12 -1.85 19.64
C SER A 14 11.02 -1.20 18.26
N VAL A 15 10.24 -1.81 17.36
CA VAL A 15 10.01 -1.28 16.00
C VAL A 15 9.26 0.07 16.04
N LYS A 16 8.21 0.20 16.84
CA LYS A 16 7.49 1.48 17.01
C LYS A 16 8.38 2.60 17.54
N SER A 17 9.27 2.28 18.48
CA SER A 17 10.22 3.24 19.05
C SER A 17 11.26 3.73 18.05
N ALA A 18 11.69 2.89 17.09
CA ALA A 18 12.73 3.24 16.13
C ALA A 18 12.27 4.25 15.06
N PHE A 19 10.96 4.28 14.76
CA PHE A 19 10.40 5.12 13.70
C PHE A 19 9.65 6.36 14.20
N GLN A 20 9.66 6.66 15.51
CA GLN A 20 8.78 7.68 16.11
C GLN A 20 7.32 7.55 15.64
N LEU A 21 6.88 6.33 15.38
CA LEU A 21 5.47 6.07 15.09
C LEU A 21 4.73 6.37 16.40
N GLU A 22 3.76 7.29 16.36
CA GLU A 22 2.94 7.62 17.53
C GLU A 22 2.41 6.34 18.19
N GLU A 23 2.14 6.36 19.49
CA GLU A 23 1.62 5.18 20.21
C GLU A 23 0.33 4.60 19.58
N ASN A 24 -0.29 5.33 18.66
CA ASN A 24 -1.38 4.88 17.83
C ASN A 24 -1.35 5.53 16.42
N PRO A 25 -0.63 4.96 15.41
CA PRO A 25 -0.66 5.48 14.04
C PRO A 25 -2.06 5.40 13.40
N GLY A 26 -3.00 4.72 14.08
CA GLY A 26 -4.41 4.62 13.73
C GLY A 26 -5.33 5.59 14.47
N SER A 27 -4.85 6.66 15.11
CA SER A 27 -5.77 7.71 15.60
C SER A 27 -6.15 8.63 14.43
N PHE A 28 -7.24 8.28 13.75
CA PHE A 28 -7.79 9.10 12.68
C PHE A 28 -8.51 10.30 13.30
N ARG A 29 -8.34 11.50 12.72
CA ARG A 29 -9.27 12.60 13.01
C ARG A 29 -10.64 12.12 12.57
N GLN A 30 -11.50 11.79 13.54
CA GLN A 30 -12.88 11.46 13.24
C GLN A 30 -13.52 12.64 12.53
N ILE A 31 -13.84 12.47 11.26
CA ILE A 31 -14.77 13.37 10.62
C ILE A 31 -16.12 13.02 11.26
N ASN A 32 -16.85 14.01 11.77
CA ASN A 32 -18.23 13.83 12.29
C ASN A 32 -19.23 13.48 11.17
N ARG A 33 -18.79 12.83 10.10
CA ARG A 33 -19.56 12.36 8.97
C ARG A 33 -19.29 10.87 8.82
N SER A 34 -20.08 10.06 9.50
CA SER A 34 -20.12 8.63 9.22
C SER A 34 -20.60 8.42 7.78
N ILE A 35 -19.86 7.62 7.00
CA ILE A 35 -20.28 7.24 5.66
C ILE A 35 -21.35 6.16 5.80
N THR A 36 -22.59 6.48 5.47
CA THR A 36 -23.71 5.54 5.56
C THR A 36 -23.86 4.69 4.29
N LYS A 37 -24.52 3.52 4.41
CA LYS A 37 -24.84 2.67 3.26
C LYS A 37 -25.71 3.38 2.23
N GLU A 38 -26.65 4.22 2.70
CA GLU A 38 -27.50 5.03 1.82
C GLU A 38 -26.65 6.00 0.98
N LEU A 39 -25.66 6.66 1.60
CA LEU A 39 -24.74 7.56 0.89
C LEU A 39 -23.96 6.80 -0.17
N LEU A 40 -23.39 5.65 0.17
CA LEU A 40 -22.65 4.82 -0.79
C LEU A 40 -23.53 4.30 -1.94
N SER A 41 -24.80 4.01 -1.68
CA SER A 41 -25.73 3.52 -2.70
C SER A 41 -26.09 4.59 -3.76
N GLN A 42 -25.97 5.86 -3.41
CA GLN A 42 -26.23 7.00 -4.29
C GLN A 42 -24.96 7.61 -4.90
N ALA A 43 -23.80 7.23 -4.38
CA ALA A 43 -22.50 7.72 -4.81
C ALA A 43 -22.09 7.13 -6.17
N GLU A 44 -21.28 7.89 -6.90
CA GLU A 44 -20.66 7.40 -8.13
C GLU A 44 -19.60 6.35 -7.76
N ARG A 45 -19.76 5.12 -8.24
CA ARG A 45 -18.76 4.07 -8.07
C ARG A 45 -17.67 4.22 -9.13
N LEU A 46 -16.44 4.46 -8.69
CA LEU A 46 -15.27 4.61 -9.56
C LEU A 46 -14.63 3.26 -9.90
N SER A 47 -14.68 2.28 -9.00
CA SER A 47 -14.06 0.97 -9.23
C SER A 47 -14.95 0.04 -10.08
N LYS A 48 -14.34 -0.71 -11.00
CA LYS A 48 -15.03 -1.65 -11.91
C LYS A 48 -15.11 -3.10 -11.37
N GLY A 49 -14.25 -3.48 -10.40
CA GLY A 49 -14.14 -4.84 -9.85
C GLY A 49 -15.08 -5.15 -8.69
N ILE A 50 -15.25 -6.44 -8.34
CA ILE A 50 -16.21 -6.91 -7.30
C ILE A 50 -15.67 -6.75 -5.87
N GLY A 51 -14.34 -6.84 -5.68
CA GLY A 51 -13.68 -6.73 -4.39
C GLY A 51 -13.70 -5.31 -3.83
N CYS A 52 -12.56 -4.64 -3.80
CA CYS A 52 -12.46 -3.28 -3.31
C CYS A 52 -13.41 -2.30 -4.05
N LYS A 53 -14.21 -1.57 -3.28
CA LYS A 53 -15.21 -0.62 -3.78
C LYS A 53 -14.73 0.81 -3.50
N VAL A 54 -14.63 1.60 -4.56
CA VAL A 54 -14.24 3.00 -4.50
C VAL A 54 -15.43 3.86 -4.93
N TYR A 55 -15.87 4.75 -4.05
CA TYR A 55 -17.02 5.63 -4.28
C TYR A 55 -16.61 7.09 -4.17
N ARG A 56 -16.99 7.90 -5.14
CA ARG A 56 -16.95 9.36 -5.03
C ARG A 56 -18.24 9.83 -4.36
N VAL A 57 -18.14 10.22 -3.09
CA VAL A 57 -19.31 10.60 -2.27
C VAL A 57 -19.65 12.08 -2.36
N ASP A 58 -18.72 12.92 -2.81
CA ASP A 58 -18.95 14.31 -3.18
C ASP A 58 -17.82 14.86 -4.08
N ALA A 59 -17.79 16.18 -4.28
CA ALA A 59 -16.81 16.85 -5.14
C ALA A 59 -15.35 16.65 -4.71
N LYS A 60 -15.08 16.37 -3.44
CA LYS A 60 -13.73 16.36 -2.83
C LYS A 60 -13.39 15.07 -2.10
N THR A 61 -14.30 14.11 -2.02
CA THR A 61 -14.16 12.95 -1.13
C THR A 61 -14.40 11.64 -1.86
N VAL A 62 -13.49 10.70 -1.64
CA VAL A 62 -13.62 9.30 -2.03
C VAL A 62 -13.64 8.41 -0.80
N VAL A 63 -14.42 7.33 -0.87
CA VAL A 63 -14.46 6.27 0.12
C VAL A 63 -14.03 4.96 -0.53
N LYS A 64 -12.98 4.33 0.02
CA LYS A 64 -12.54 2.97 -0.32
C LYS A 64 -13.03 2.02 0.79
N THR A 65 -13.73 0.95 0.43
CA THR A 65 -14.25 -0.06 1.38
C THR A 65 -14.31 -1.45 0.77
N GLY A 66 -14.04 -2.50 1.56
CA GLY A 66 -14.04 -3.89 1.12
C GLY A 66 -13.46 -4.85 2.14
N ASP A 67 -13.59 -6.15 1.87
CA ASP A 67 -13.17 -7.25 2.74
C ASP A 67 -11.65 -7.34 2.91
N ASP A 68 -10.89 -7.07 1.85
CA ASP A 68 -9.42 -7.24 1.83
C ASP A 68 -8.64 -5.96 2.18
N ILE A 69 -9.33 -4.90 2.61
CA ILE A 69 -8.69 -3.64 2.98
C ILE A 69 -8.16 -3.72 4.41
N ARG A 70 -6.86 -3.43 4.57
CA ARG A 70 -6.20 -3.34 5.88
C ARG A 70 -6.08 -1.89 6.34
N MET A 71 -6.13 -1.65 7.65
CA MET A 71 -5.78 -0.36 8.26
C MET A 71 -4.33 0.08 7.97
N ALA A 72 -3.49 -0.84 7.47
CA ALA A 72 -2.18 -0.55 6.92
C ALA A 72 -2.22 0.43 5.74
N GLU A 73 -3.18 0.29 4.82
CA GLU A 73 -3.26 1.15 3.63
C GLU A 73 -3.37 2.66 3.96
N PRO A 74 -4.30 3.12 4.81
CA PRO A 74 -4.38 4.52 5.15
C PRO A 74 -3.17 4.99 5.97
N ALA A 75 -2.55 4.11 6.77
CA ALA A 75 -1.31 4.43 7.48
C ALA A 75 -0.15 4.64 6.48
N THR A 76 -0.03 3.77 5.47
CA THR A 76 1.00 3.89 4.43
C THR A 76 0.80 5.11 3.55
N THR A 77 -0.45 5.43 3.21
CA THR A 77 -0.77 6.64 2.44
C THR A 77 -0.37 7.92 3.20
N ARG A 78 -0.63 7.98 4.52
CA ARG A 78 -0.17 9.08 5.37
C ARG A 78 1.35 9.15 5.45
N PHE A 79 1.99 8.00 5.69
CA PHE A 79 3.43 7.91 5.74
C PHE A 79 4.08 8.43 4.45
N ALA A 80 3.56 8.03 3.29
CA ALA A 80 4.02 8.55 1.99
C ALA A 80 3.86 10.07 1.90
N ARG A 81 2.70 10.63 2.31
CA ARG A 81 2.44 12.07 2.29
C ARG A 81 3.36 12.86 3.22
N GLU A 82 3.72 12.29 4.36
CA GLU A 82 4.55 12.95 5.38
C GLU A 82 6.04 12.88 5.05
N LYS A 83 6.50 11.77 4.46
CA LYS A 83 7.92 11.51 4.22
C LYS A 83 8.39 11.94 2.83
N THR A 84 7.46 12.24 1.93
CA THR A 84 7.79 12.53 0.53
C THR A 84 6.93 13.66 -0.02
N ARG A 85 7.32 14.19 -1.17
CA ARG A 85 6.57 15.15 -1.99
C ARG A 85 5.74 14.46 -3.07
N LEU A 86 5.53 13.15 -2.97
CA LEU A 86 4.71 12.43 -3.92
C LEU A 86 3.28 13.00 -3.88
N PRO A 87 2.63 13.18 -5.03
CA PRO A 87 1.23 13.56 -5.06
C PRO A 87 0.40 12.35 -4.59
N VAL A 88 -0.03 12.35 -3.34
CA VAL A 88 -0.83 11.27 -2.74
C VAL A 88 -2.09 11.84 -2.10
N PRO A 89 -3.21 11.11 -2.10
CA PRO A 89 -4.45 11.61 -1.52
C PRO A 89 -4.32 11.85 -0.01
N GLU A 90 -4.95 12.90 0.51
CA GLU A 90 -5.06 13.09 1.95
C GLU A 90 -6.00 12.06 2.57
N VAL A 91 -5.53 11.28 3.54
CA VAL A 91 -6.40 10.39 4.32
C VAL A 91 -7.09 11.22 5.41
N LEU A 92 -8.38 11.50 5.18
CA LEU A 92 -9.21 12.31 6.05
C LEU A 92 -9.69 11.50 7.27
N ASP A 93 -10.08 10.24 7.06
CA ASP A 93 -10.51 9.32 8.13
C ASP A 93 -10.27 7.86 7.71
N ALA A 94 -10.21 6.94 8.67
CA ALA A 94 -10.34 5.51 8.40
C ALA A 94 -10.81 4.77 9.66
N TYR A 95 -11.71 3.81 9.47
CA TYR A 95 -12.31 3.07 10.58
C TYR A 95 -12.82 1.72 10.10
N VAL A 96 -13.07 0.82 11.05
CA VAL A 96 -13.81 -0.42 10.77
C VAL A 96 -15.30 -0.11 10.92
N ASP A 97 -16.05 -0.29 9.84
CA ASP A 97 -17.49 -0.10 9.87
C ASP A 97 -18.15 -1.18 10.73
N ALA A 98 -18.93 -0.77 11.74
CA ALA A 98 -19.47 -1.70 12.73
C ALA A 98 -20.54 -2.66 12.15
N GLU A 99 -21.18 -2.29 11.04
CA GLU A 99 -22.24 -3.08 10.44
C GLU A 99 -21.72 -4.12 9.44
N SER A 100 -20.80 -3.71 8.56
CA SER A 100 -20.18 -4.57 7.56
C SER A 100 -18.90 -5.25 8.02
N SER A 101 -18.26 -4.77 9.09
CA SER A 101 -16.90 -5.15 9.51
C SER A 101 -15.80 -4.82 8.48
N HIS A 102 -16.13 -4.13 7.39
CA HIS A 102 -15.14 -3.69 6.41
C HIS A 102 -14.33 -2.53 6.96
N VAL A 103 -13.08 -2.42 6.52
CA VAL A 103 -12.35 -1.16 6.64
C VAL A 103 -12.94 -0.15 5.65
N CYS A 104 -13.16 1.06 6.13
CA CYS A 104 -13.56 2.23 5.36
C CYS A 104 -12.45 3.27 5.43
N ILE A 105 -11.92 3.68 4.28
CA ILE A 105 -10.93 4.74 4.15
C ILE A 105 -11.61 5.93 3.48
N VAL A 106 -11.64 7.07 4.16
CA VAL A 106 -12.18 8.33 3.65
C VAL A 106 -10.99 9.22 3.28
N MET A 107 -10.90 9.61 2.02
CA MET A 107 -9.74 10.34 1.50
C MET A 107 -10.12 11.38 0.46
N GLU A 108 -9.18 12.29 0.19
CA GLU A 108 -9.26 13.29 -0.86
C GLU A 108 -9.56 12.66 -2.23
N TYR A 109 -10.57 13.19 -2.92
CA TYR A 109 -10.77 12.93 -4.34
C TYR A 109 -9.77 13.76 -5.15
N ILE A 110 -8.87 13.07 -5.84
CA ILE A 110 -7.97 13.69 -6.81
C ILE A 110 -8.67 13.70 -8.17
N ASP A 111 -8.93 14.90 -8.66
CA ASP A 111 -9.46 15.10 -10.02
C ASP A 111 -8.33 14.87 -11.05
N GLY A 112 -8.29 13.66 -11.58
CA GLY A 112 -7.33 13.22 -12.59
C GLY A 112 -7.82 11.97 -13.29
N ARG A 113 -7.21 11.66 -14.43
CA ARG A 113 -7.48 10.46 -15.21
C ARG A 113 -6.39 9.42 -14.99
N PRO A 114 -6.71 8.12 -14.92
CA PRO A 114 -5.70 7.06 -14.89
C PRO A 114 -4.75 7.16 -16.10
N LEU A 115 -3.46 6.94 -15.87
CA LEU A 115 -2.43 7.08 -16.91
C LEU A 115 -2.62 6.06 -18.03
N ASP A 116 -3.09 4.85 -17.75
CA ASP A 116 -3.42 3.85 -18.78
C ASP A 116 -4.53 4.30 -19.74
N GLU A 117 -5.48 5.11 -19.27
CA GLU A 117 -6.55 5.65 -20.11
C GLU A 117 -6.07 6.80 -21.01
N GLU A 118 -5.05 7.56 -20.59
CA GLU A 118 -4.55 8.75 -21.31
C GLU A 118 -3.29 8.48 -22.13
N TRP A 119 -2.48 7.47 -21.78
CA TRP A 119 -1.13 7.27 -22.30
C TRP A 119 -1.05 7.22 -23.83
N ASP A 120 -1.99 6.54 -24.48
CA ASP A 120 -1.99 6.38 -25.93
C ASP A 120 -2.33 7.67 -26.68
N SER A 121 -3.00 8.62 -26.01
CA SER A 121 -3.31 9.94 -26.57
C SER A 121 -2.13 10.91 -26.53
N TYR A 122 -1.15 10.66 -25.65
CA TYR A 122 -0.04 11.57 -25.41
C TYR A 122 1.00 11.55 -26.52
N ASP A 123 1.47 12.74 -26.89
CA ASP A 123 2.63 12.89 -27.75
C ASP A 123 3.94 12.55 -27.02
N ARG A 124 5.05 12.57 -27.77
CA ARG A 124 6.37 12.22 -27.24
C ARG A 124 6.86 13.20 -26.15
N ALA A 125 6.49 14.48 -26.22
CA ALA A 125 6.90 15.47 -25.21
C ALA A 125 6.12 15.24 -23.90
N GLN A 126 4.82 14.99 -23.99
CA GLN A 126 3.96 14.67 -22.86
C GLN A 126 4.41 13.38 -22.15
N LYS A 127 4.67 12.29 -22.91
CA LYS A 127 5.19 11.04 -22.35
C LYS A 127 6.50 11.24 -21.58
N ARG A 128 7.46 11.98 -22.16
CA ARG A 128 8.72 12.32 -21.49
C ARG A 128 8.52 13.16 -20.23
N SER A 129 7.54 14.06 -20.21
CA SER A 129 7.22 14.87 -19.04
C SER A 129 6.71 13.99 -17.89
N VAL A 130 5.81 13.03 -18.17
CA VAL A 130 5.32 12.06 -17.19
C VAL A 130 6.46 11.17 -16.70
N GLU A 131 7.26 10.61 -17.60
CA GLU A 131 8.42 9.77 -17.27
C GLU A 131 9.39 10.49 -16.32
N SER A 132 9.70 11.76 -16.59
CA SER A 132 10.58 12.56 -15.74
C SER A 132 10.01 12.74 -14.33
N GLN A 133 8.72 13.07 -14.22
CA GLN A 133 8.06 13.22 -12.92
C GLN A 133 8.08 11.91 -12.13
N LEU A 134 7.75 10.78 -12.78
CA LEU A 134 7.75 9.46 -12.14
C LEU A 134 9.16 9.05 -11.69
N GLN A 135 10.20 9.34 -12.47
CA GLN A 135 11.58 9.08 -12.06
C GLN A 135 11.95 9.86 -10.80
N ASP A 136 11.60 11.14 -10.74
CA ASP A 136 11.88 11.98 -9.57
C ASP A 136 11.13 11.45 -8.33
N TYR A 137 9.86 11.09 -8.47
CA TYR A 137 9.06 10.53 -7.38
C TYR A 137 9.57 9.17 -6.90
N LEU A 138 9.91 8.25 -7.81
CA LEU A 138 10.45 6.94 -7.43
C LEU A 138 11.80 7.09 -6.71
N LYS A 139 12.64 8.01 -7.17
CA LYS A 139 13.92 8.31 -6.52
C LYS A 139 13.71 8.89 -5.12
N GLU A 140 12.75 9.80 -4.95
CA GLU A 140 12.42 10.38 -3.65
C GLU A 140 11.85 9.33 -2.69
N MET A 141 10.90 8.51 -3.16
CA MET A 141 10.29 7.43 -2.36
C MET A 141 11.37 6.48 -1.80
N ARG A 142 12.30 6.04 -2.67
CA ARG A 142 13.41 5.12 -2.31
C ARG A 142 14.45 5.73 -1.37
N GLN A 143 14.46 7.05 -1.15
CA GLN A 143 15.34 7.65 -0.13
C GLN A 143 14.90 7.34 1.30
N THR A 144 13.67 6.87 1.49
CA THR A 144 13.16 6.51 2.81
C THR A 144 13.56 5.07 3.13
N SER A 145 14.60 4.89 3.95
CA SER A 145 15.08 3.58 4.35
C SER A 145 14.24 2.94 5.46
N GLY A 146 14.11 1.61 5.41
CA GLY A 146 13.56 0.78 6.47
C GLY A 146 14.66 0.01 7.23
N ILE A 147 14.29 -0.55 8.37
CA ILE A 147 15.13 -1.50 9.15
C ILE A 147 14.52 -2.90 9.22
N PHE A 148 13.37 -3.10 8.59
CA PHE A 148 12.61 -4.35 8.52
C PHE A 148 11.83 -4.37 7.21
N VAL A 149 11.51 -5.55 6.69
CA VAL A 149 10.63 -5.73 5.53
C VAL A 149 9.22 -6.00 6.02
N GLY A 150 8.25 -5.19 5.59
CA GLY A 150 6.88 -5.25 6.06
C GLY A 150 6.09 -3.97 5.81
N SER A 151 4.81 -4.02 6.19
CA SER A 151 3.93 -2.85 6.11
C SER A 151 4.36 -1.78 7.13
N VAL A 152 4.05 -0.50 6.85
CA VAL A 152 4.50 0.65 7.69
C VAL A 152 3.99 0.60 9.13
N ASP A 153 2.94 -0.18 9.39
CA ASP A 153 2.40 -0.44 10.73
C ASP A 153 3.30 -1.36 11.59
N GLY A 154 4.41 -1.84 11.02
CA GLY A 154 5.36 -2.74 11.69
C GLY A 154 4.90 -4.19 11.73
N ILE A 155 3.87 -4.54 10.97
CA ILE A 155 3.30 -5.90 10.93
C ILE A 155 3.74 -6.57 9.62
N ARG A 156 2.93 -7.51 9.14
CA ARG A 156 3.25 -8.39 8.04
C ARG A 156 3.09 -7.70 6.69
N CYS A 157 3.88 -8.13 5.71
CA CYS A 157 3.74 -7.75 4.31
C CYS A 157 2.30 -7.98 3.86
N HIS A 158 1.80 -7.10 2.99
CA HIS A 158 0.60 -7.39 2.22
C HIS A 158 1.11 -7.73 0.82
N ASP A 159 1.14 -9.01 0.48
CA ASP A 159 1.66 -9.49 -0.79
C ASP A 159 1.02 -10.85 -1.12
N GLN A 160 0.60 -11.00 -2.37
CA GLN A 160 -0.14 -12.16 -2.87
C GLN A 160 0.65 -13.47 -2.77
N LEU A 161 1.98 -13.39 -2.69
CA LEU A 161 2.83 -14.55 -2.44
C LEU A 161 2.54 -15.21 -1.09
N PHE A 162 1.98 -14.47 -0.13
CA PHE A 162 1.67 -14.98 1.20
C PHE A 162 0.18 -15.21 1.49
N ASP A 163 -0.73 -14.95 0.53
CA ASP A 163 -2.19 -15.04 0.78
C ASP A 163 -2.63 -16.39 1.36
N ASP A 164 -2.06 -17.49 0.85
CA ASP A 164 -2.37 -18.85 1.31
C ASP A 164 -1.61 -19.24 2.59
N VAL A 165 -0.58 -18.48 2.96
CA VAL A 165 0.36 -18.76 4.05
C VAL A 165 0.69 -17.48 4.85
N PRO A 166 -0.33 -16.79 5.41
CA PRO A 166 -0.15 -15.48 6.04
C PRO A 166 0.79 -15.51 7.25
N THR A 167 1.00 -16.67 7.87
CA THR A 167 1.96 -16.86 8.96
C THR A 167 3.42 -16.68 8.54
N LEU A 168 3.71 -16.73 7.23
CA LEU A 168 5.05 -16.55 6.68
C LEU A 168 5.33 -15.13 6.18
N SER A 169 4.38 -14.20 6.31
CA SER A 169 4.47 -12.85 5.70
C SER A 169 5.23 -11.80 6.54
N GLY A 170 5.99 -12.23 7.53
CA GLY A 170 6.77 -11.33 8.38
C GLY A 170 5.95 -10.62 9.47
N PRO A 171 6.39 -9.46 10.00
CA PRO A 171 7.52 -8.64 9.51
C PRO A 171 8.85 -9.38 9.53
N PHE A 172 9.78 -8.99 8.66
CA PHE A 172 11.12 -9.58 8.59
C PHE A 172 12.18 -8.58 9.05
N GLU A 173 13.08 -9.01 9.94
CA GLU A 173 14.11 -8.14 10.51
C GLU A 173 15.26 -7.82 9.52
N SER A 174 15.32 -8.51 8.38
CA SER A 174 16.36 -8.33 7.37
C SER A 174 15.91 -8.77 5.99
N GLU A 175 16.63 -8.32 4.96
CA GLU A 175 16.51 -8.78 3.58
C GLU A 175 16.65 -10.31 3.47
N THR A 176 17.62 -10.90 4.18
CA THR A 176 17.82 -12.36 4.21
C THR A 176 16.59 -13.09 4.73
N ALA A 177 16.03 -12.65 5.85
CA ALA A 177 14.84 -13.25 6.44
C ALA A 177 13.63 -13.12 5.51
N PHE A 178 13.51 -11.99 4.79
CA PHE A 178 12.48 -11.81 3.77
C PHE A 178 12.63 -12.80 2.61
N HIS A 179 13.84 -12.97 2.08
CA HIS A 179 14.10 -13.96 1.02
C HIS A 179 13.79 -15.39 1.48
N GLU A 180 14.16 -15.77 2.71
CA GLU A 180 13.80 -17.07 3.30
C GLU A 180 12.28 -17.24 3.43
N GLY A 181 11.57 -16.18 3.83
CA GLY A 181 10.12 -16.14 3.89
C GLY A 181 9.46 -16.36 2.52
N LEU A 182 9.91 -15.64 1.49
CA LEU A 182 9.43 -15.79 0.11
C LEU A 182 9.66 -17.22 -0.41
N ILE A 183 10.85 -17.77 -0.22
CA ILE A 183 11.18 -19.14 -0.63
C ILE A 183 10.29 -20.15 0.08
N SER A 184 10.07 -19.97 1.39
CA SER A 184 9.21 -20.86 2.18
C SER A 184 7.76 -20.79 1.70
N ALA A 185 7.22 -19.59 1.51
CA ALA A 185 5.85 -19.40 1.02
C ALA A 185 5.64 -20.03 -0.36
N MET A 186 6.61 -19.89 -1.27
CA MET A 186 6.55 -20.52 -2.58
C MET A 186 6.63 -22.05 -2.53
N LYS A 187 7.44 -22.62 -1.62
CA LYS A 187 7.52 -24.08 -1.44
C LYS A 187 6.20 -24.67 -0.93
N GLU A 188 5.50 -23.95 -0.04
CA GLU A 188 4.20 -24.37 0.48
C GLU A 188 3.12 -24.42 -0.62
N LYS A 189 3.15 -23.51 -1.60
CA LYS A 189 2.23 -23.53 -2.76
C LYS A 189 2.50 -24.69 -3.74
N GLY A 190 3.60 -25.41 -3.56
CA GLY A 190 4.00 -26.57 -4.36
C GLY A 190 5.19 -26.28 -5.29
N SER A 191 5.98 -27.33 -5.55
CA SER A 191 7.12 -27.25 -6.47
C SER A 191 6.66 -27.42 -7.91
N SER A 192 7.13 -26.50 -8.75
CA SER A 192 7.06 -26.56 -10.21
C SER A 192 8.39 -26.08 -10.79
N THR A 193 8.66 -26.37 -12.06
CA THR A 193 9.87 -25.85 -12.73
C THR A 193 9.93 -24.32 -12.68
N TRP A 194 8.78 -23.65 -12.72
CA TRP A 194 8.70 -22.20 -12.57
C TRP A 194 9.03 -21.78 -11.14
N THR A 195 8.44 -22.41 -10.13
CA THR A 195 8.72 -22.14 -8.70
C THR A 195 10.21 -22.30 -8.40
N ASP A 196 10.82 -23.40 -8.86
CA ASP A 196 12.24 -23.67 -8.66
C ASP A 196 13.13 -22.63 -9.35
N MET A 197 12.73 -22.15 -10.52
CA MET A 197 13.44 -21.09 -11.23
C MET A 197 13.39 -19.77 -10.45
N VAL A 198 12.21 -19.36 -9.94
CA VAL A 198 12.07 -18.13 -9.16
C VAL A 198 12.83 -18.23 -7.83
N ILE A 199 12.80 -19.37 -7.14
CA ILE A 199 13.61 -19.62 -5.93
C ILE A 199 15.10 -19.40 -6.23
N ARG A 200 15.62 -19.98 -7.32
CA ARG A 200 17.02 -19.78 -7.73
C ARG A 200 17.35 -18.32 -8.03
N PHE A 201 16.41 -17.56 -8.56
CA PHE A 201 16.60 -16.11 -8.76
C PHE A 201 16.70 -15.39 -7.42
N ILE A 202 15.80 -15.64 -6.48
CA ILE A 202 15.81 -15.03 -5.14
C ILE A 202 17.14 -15.35 -4.43
N GLU A 203 17.59 -16.60 -4.46
CA GLU A 203 18.88 -17.04 -3.88
C GLU A 203 20.11 -16.35 -4.50
N LYS A 204 19.96 -15.73 -5.67
CA LYS A 204 21.03 -15.05 -6.42
C LYS A 204 20.86 -13.54 -6.47
N LEU A 205 19.82 -12.98 -5.86
CA LEU A 205 19.67 -11.53 -5.78
C LEU A 205 20.86 -10.94 -5.01
N PRO A 206 21.47 -9.87 -5.53
CA PRO A 206 22.51 -9.16 -4.79
C PRO A 206 21.88 -8.47 -3.57
N PRO A 207 22.62 -8.34 -2.46
CA PRO A 207 22.14 -7.59 -1.31
C PRO A 207 21.73 -6.18 -1.69
N HIS A 208 20.58 -5.74 -1.19
CA HIS A 208 20.06 -4.40 -1.40
C HIS A 208 19.55 -3.76 -0.11
N LYS A 209 19.33 -2.46 -0.16
CA LYS A 209 18.75 -1.73 0.97
C LYS A 209 17.26 -2.05 1.07
N ILE A 210 16.76 -2.02 2.31
CA ILE A 210 15.33 -1.99 2.59
C ILE A 210 14.87 -0.54 2.43
N GLU A 211 13.97 -0.29 1.50
CA GLU A 211 13.57 1.06 1.07
C GLU A 211 12.06 1.08 0.82
N PHE A 212 11.43 2.18 1.21
CA PHE A 212 9.99 2.35 1.05
C PHE A 212 9.57 2.18 -0.42
N THR A 213 8.56 1.34 -0.63
CA THR A 213 8.15 0.84 -1.94
C THR A 213 6.63 0.76 -2.02
N HIS A 214 6.06 1.23 -3.13
CA HIS A 214 4.61 1.16 -3.37
C HIS A 214 4.11 -0.29 -3.57
N ASN A 215 4.96 -1.15 -4.13
CA ASN A 215 4.71 -2.57 -4.45
C ASN A 215 3.59 -2.86 -5.49
N ASP A 216 2.92 -1.82 -6.01
CA ASP A 216 1.97 -1.92 -7.13
C ASP A 216 1.96 -0.64 -7.99
N ILE A 217 3.15 -0.17 -8.36
CA ILE A 217 3.27 1.01 -9.22
C ILE A 217 2.91 0.63 -10.67
N ALA A 218 1.69 0.96 -11.08
CA ALA A 218 1.17 0.67 -12.40
C ALA A 218 0.44 1.90 -12.98
N PRO A 219 0.34 2.05 -14.32
CA PRO A 219 -0.36 3.19 -14.93
C PRO A 219 -1.79 3.41 -14.43
N ARG A 220 -2.53 2.33 -14.12
CA ARG A 220 -3.87 2.40 -13.51
C ARG A 220 -3.93 3.10 -12.14
N ASN A 221 -2.80 3.12 -11.43
CA ASN A 221 -2.64 3.70 -10.08
C ASN A 221 -1.99 5.10 -10.13
N ILE A 222 -1.76 5.64 -11.33
CA ILE A 222 -1.16 6.96 -11.55
C ILE A 222 -2.23 7.86 -12.18
N LEU A 223 -2.63 8.91 -11.47
CA LEU A 223 -3.57 9.91 -11.94
C LEU A 223 -2.83 11.07 -12.58
N VAL A 224 -3.25 11.44 -13.79
CA VAL A 224 -2.70 12.55 -14.56
C VAL A 224 -3.74 13.59 -14.94
N ARG A 225 -3.28 14.82 -15.12
CA ARG A 225 -4.02 15.93 -15.71
C ARG A 225 -3.08 16.68 -16.65
N GLU A 226 -3.38 16.68 -17.94
CA GLU A 226 -2.55 17.36 -18.95
C GLU A 226 -1.05 16.94 -18.87
N ALA A 227 -0.77 15.63 -18.82
CA ALA A 227 0.57 15.06 -18.65
C ALA A 227 1.32 15.45 -17.36
N LYS A 228 0.66 16.08 -16.39
CA LYS A 228 1.14 16.25 -15.02
C LYS A 228 0.63 15.11 -14.15
N VAL A 229 1.52 14.47 -13.40
CA VAL A 229 1.13 13.49 -12.37
C VAL A 229 0.55 14.25 -11.18
N VAL A 230 -0.73 13.99 -10.89
CA VAL A 230 -1.50 14.66 -9.84
C VAL A 230 -1.92 13.73 -8.71
N GLY A 231 -1.73 12.41 -8.86
CA GLY A 231 -1.98 11.43 -7.82
C GLY A 231 -1.28 10.11 -8.07
N ILE A 232 -0.80 9.48 -7.01
CA ILE A 232 -0.36 8.08 -6.93
C ILE A 232 -1.23 7.45 -5.84
N VAL A 233 -2.01 6.46 -6.22
CA VAL A 233 -3.07 5.85 -5.39
C VAL A 233 -2.84 4.36 -5.23
N ASP A 234 -3.65 3.72 -4.38
CA ASP A 234 -3.63 2.26 -4.14
C ASP A 234 -2.38 1.75 -3.39
N TRP A 235 -2.14 2.34 -2.21
CA TRP A 235 -0.98 2.05 -1.35
C TRP A 235 -1.15 0.79 -0.49
N GLU A 236 -2.00 -0.15 -0.87
CA GLU A 236 -2.41 -1.28 -0.03
C GLU A 236 -1.31 -2.33 0.17
N PHE A 237 -0.40 -2.46 -0.81
CA PHE A 237 0.75 -3.36 -0.77
C PHE A 237 2.05 -2.66 -0.38
N ALA A 238 1.98 -1.35 -0.10
CA ALA A 238 3.15 -0.54 0.12
C ALA A 238 3.75 -0.77 1.51
N GLY A 239 5.08 -0.69 1.57
CA GLY A 239 5.85 -1.01 2.77
C GLY A 239 7.35 -0.82 2.54
N PHE A 240 8.13 -1.38 3.45
CA PHE A 240 9.59 -1.42 3.40
C PHE A 240 10.08 -2.77 2.89
#